data_AF-A0A6N7LX24-F1
#
_entry.id   AF-A0A6N7LX24-F1
#
_cell.length_a   1.000
_cell.length_b   1.000
_cell.length_c   1.000
_cell.angle_alpha   90.00
_cell.angle_beta   90.00
_cell.angle_gamma   90.00
#
_symmetry.space_group_name_H-M   'P 1'
#
loop_
_entity.id
_entity.type
_entity.pdbx_description
1 polymer ?
#
loop_
_entity_poly.entity_id
_entity_poly.type
_entity_poly.pdbx_seq_one_letter_code
_entity_poly.pdbx_strand_id
1 'polypeptide(L)'
;MKKFILKKRFWIPLILAILITTGAFAIDLASIIEQKIALERSFENRLKELLEKILGTDRFIVIVNVEPETEATELSREIWTQEKTSGEVVREEKRYVLPGVPVREKLGEEKIPSPEQLFPGGEMKREYEKVVMLPKSFVKRVIVTIIMDEKIEETLIETVRAVATEIMGLDMARGDDLIIKRQYFSEPSRTVWTTIKGSPIYWPLFAIIFLLFLLFPIRIFLGGLTRIFQTVRPRGGAVAPPAQIFGTAATIELGAPEKAEEKIGEKEEEEEKPSRPFDFVNQDNLKHLLYLLKDETAETISVVVSYLSPREATQVMASLPRDIKATVTEKLAKIRGLPPEVVDTIEADIKGRIDYIVGGTEQLVQIIDEADKTTREEILQSLKEKQPE
;
A
#
# COMPACT_ATOMS: atom_id res chain seq x y z
N MET A 1 60.11 -30.42 -1.52
CA MET A 1 59.77 -29.17 -2.26
C MET A 1 58.25 -29.12 -2.38
N LYS A 2 57.58 -28.38 -1.48
CA LYS A 2 57.02 -27.02 -1.63
C LYS A 2 55.57 -27.01 -2.15
N LYS A 3 54.67 -26.71 -1.20
CA LYS A 3 53.24 -26.38 -1.30
C LYS A 3 52.93 -25.38 -2.41
N PHE A 4 51.78 -25.52 -3.08
CA PHE A 4 51.01 -24.37 -3.58
C PHE A 4 49.51 -24.74 -3.70
N ILE A 5 48.82 -24.72 -2.56
CA ILE A 5 47.36 -24.68 -2.47
C ILE A 5 46.98 -23.21 -2.63
N LEU A 6 46.64 -22.80 -3.86
CA LEU A 6 46.24 -21.42 -4.15
C LEU A 6 44.72 -21.24 -3.92
N LYS A 7 44.41 -20.22 -3.14
CA LYS A 7 43.12 -19.84 -2.55
C LYS A 7 42.00 -19.64 -3.59
N LYS A 8 40.98 -20.53 -3.60
CA LYS A 8 39.64 -20.27 -4.19
C LYS A 8 38.80 -19.24 -3.40
N ARG A 9 39.31 -18.72 -2.28
CA ARG A 9 38.59 -17.83 -1.34
C ARG A 9 38.82 -16.32 -1.60
N PHE A 10 39.57 -15.99 -2.66
CA PHE A 10 39.94 -14.60 -3.00
C PHE A 10 39.14 -14.00 -4.17
N TRP A 11 38.37 -14.81 -4.90
CA TRP A 11 37.59 -14.33 -6.06
C TRP A 11 36.17 -13.89 -5.71
N ILE A 12 35.63 -14.34 -4.57
CA ILE A 12 34.31 -13.94 -4.08
C ILE A 12 34.26 -12.44 -3.66
N PRO A 13 35.24 -11.88 -2.94
CA PRO A 13 35.21 -10.44 -2.61
C PRO A 13 35.48 -9.54 -3.83
N LEU A 14 36.10 -10.05 -4.90
CA LEU A 14 36.38 -9.28 -6.11
C LEU A 14 35.12 -9.10 -6.98
N ILE A 15 34.27 -10.13 -7.07
CA ILE A 15 32.97 -10.05 -7.75
C ILE A 15 31.99 -9.19 -6.95
N LEU A 16 32.05 -9.24 -5.61
CA LEU A 16 31.22 -8.39 -4.75
C LEU A 16 31.65 -6.91 -4.78
N ALA A 17 32.95 -6.61 -4.90
CA ALA A 17 33.44 -5.23 -5.05
C ALA A 17 33.12 -4.62 -6.42
N ILE A 18 33.04 -5.42 -7.48
CA ILE A 18 32.61 -4.96 -8.81
C ILE A 18 31.11 -4.65 -8.83
N LEU A 19 30.29 -5.35 -8.02
CA LEU A 19 28.85 -5.05 -7.91
C LEU A 19 28.53 -3.77 -7.11
N ILE A 20 29.47 -3.29 -6.28
CA ILE A 20 29.27 -2.10 -5.42
C ILE A 20 29.67 -0.80 -6.14
N THR A 21 30.41 -0.87 -7.25
CA THR A 21 30.84 0.32 -8.01
C THR A 21 29.90 0.71 -9.15
N THR A 22 28.89 -0.11 -9.46
CA THR A 22 27.80 0.23 -10.38
C THR A 22 26.63 0.96 -9.70
N GLY A 23 26.88 1.68 -8.60
CA GLY A 23 25.87 2.49 -7.91
C GLY A 23 25.64 3.88 -8.50
N ALA A 24 26.44 4.31 -9.49
CA ALA A 24 26.37 5.67 -10.03
C ALA A 24 25.51 5.83 -11.30
N PHE A 25 24.90 4.75 -11.80
CA PHE A 25 24.08 4.78 -13.03
C PHE A 25 22.64 4.28 -12.83
N ALA A 26 22.19 4.11 -11.58
CA ALA A 26 20.77 3.98 -11.32
C ALA A 26 20.14 5.35 -11.56
N ILE A 27 19.65 5.58 -12.79
CA ILE A 27 18.66 6.63 -13.07
C ILE A 27 17.62 6.50 -11.95
N ASP A 28 17.45 7.55 -11.15
CA ASP A 28 16.54 7.54 -10.01
C ASP A 28 15.10 7.48 -10.52
N LEU A 29 14.66 6.27 -10.85
CA LEU A 29 13.35 5.95 -11.39
C LEU A 29 12.24 6.44 -10.45
N ALA A 30 12.49 6.45 -9.13
CA ALA A 30 11.56 6.98 -8.15
C ALA A 30 11.37 8.49 -8.32
N SER A 31 12.45 9.26 -8.49
CA SER A 31 12.36 10.70 -8.74
C SER A 31 11.63 11.03 -10.04
N ILE A 32 11.84 10.25 -11.11
CA ILE A 32 11.17 10.42 -12.40
C ILE A 32 9.67 10.13 -12.27
N ILE A 33 9.30 9.07 -11.55
CA ILE A 33 7.89 8.73 -11.32
C ILE A 33 7.21 9.80 -10.47
N GLU A 34 7.87 10.29 -9.42
CA GLU A 34 7.34 11.37 -8.58
C GLU A 34 7.12 12.66 -9.38
N GLN A 35 8.09 13.04 -10.23
CA GLN A 35 7.97 14.19 -11.11
C GLN A 35 6.85 14.02 -12.14
N LYS A 36 6.68 12.83 -12.73
CA LYS A 36 5.57 12.50 -13.64
C LYS A 36 4.22 12.72 -12.94
N ILE A 37 4.03 12.10 -11.77
CA ILE A 37 2.76 12.18 -11.01
C ILE A 37 2.47 13.63 -10.59
N ALA A 38 3.50 14.35 -10.12
CA ALA A 38 3.34 15.75 -9.73
C ALA A 38 2.91 16.62 -10.92
N LEU A 39 3.50 16.41 -12.09
CA LEU A 39 3.17 17.18 -13.29
C LEU A 39 1.76 16.86 -13.79
N GLU A 40 1.38 15.58 -13.86
CA GLU A 40 0.03 15.14 -14.25
C GLU A 40 -1.04 15.75 -13.35
N ARG A 41 -0.87 15.67 -12.02
CA ARG A 41 -1.79 16.29 -11.06
C ARG A 41 -1.85 17.81 -11.21
N SER A 42 -0.71 18.45 -11.44
CA SER A 42 -0.66 19.92 -11.59
C SER A 42 -1.45 20.39 -12.82
N PHE A 43 -1.35 19.66 -13.92
CA PHE A 43 -2.06 19.92 -15.15
C PHE A 43 -3.54 19.58 -15.05
N GLU A 44 -3.88 18.43 -14.46
CA GLU A 44 -5.26 18.01 -14.22
C GLU A 44 -6.01 19.04 -13.36
N ASN A 45 -5.42 19.43 -12.22
CA ASN A 45 -6.04 20.39 -11.31
C ASN A 45 -6.22 21.77 -11.98
N ARG A 46 -5.21 22.25 -12.68
CA ARG A 46 -5.28 23.54 -13.38
C ARG A 46 -6.37 23.54 -14.45
N LEU A 47 -6.49 22.46 -15.22
CA LEU A 47 -7.51 22.35 -16.25
C LEU A 47 -8.91 22.21 -15.61
N LYS A 48 -9.04 21.41 -14.54
CA LYS A 48 -10.29 21.25 -13.80
C LYS A 48 -10.81 22.57 -13.25
N GLU A 49 -9.99 23.35 -12.56
CA GLU A 49 -10.42 24.64 -11.99
C GLU A 49 -10.92 25.64 -13.05
N LEU A 50 -10.38 25.57 -14.26
CA LEU A 50 -10.77 26.47 -15.35
C LEU A 50 -11.99 25.97 -16.08
N LEU A 51 -12.09 24.66 -16.32
CA LEU A 51 -13.28 24.06 -16.90
C LEU A 51 -14.49 24.21 -15.98
N GLU A 52 -14.32 24.11 -14.67
CA GLU A 52 -15.39 24.42 -13.69
C GLU A 52 -15.87 25.88 -13.85
N LYS A 53 -14.96 26.84 -14.04
CA LYS A 53 -15.30 28.26 -14.22
C LYS A 53 -15.97 28.54 -15.57
N ILE A 54 -15.58 27.84 -16.63
CA ILE A 54 -16.13 28.03 -17.99
C ILE A 54 -17.49 27.32 -18.14
N LEU A 55 -17.60 26.08 -17.64
CA LEU A 55 -18.78 25.25 -17.80
C LEU A 55 -19.83 25.49 -16.70
N GLY A 56 -19.42 26.02 -15.55
CA GLY A 56 -20.31 26.24 -14.40
C GLY A 56 -20.87 24.95 -13.78
N THR A 57 -20.26 23.81 -14.09
CA THR A 57 -20.67 22.48 -13.64
C THR A 57 -19.43 21.63 -13.39
N ASP A 58 -19.52 20.67 -12.49
CA ASP A 58 -18.52 19.64 -12.18
C ASP A 58 -18.70 18.36 -13.02
N ARG A 59 -19.60 18.38 -14.00
CA ARG A 59 -19.95 17.22 -14.86
C ARG A 59 -18.98 17.04 -16.02
N PHE A 60 -17.71 16.87 -15.68
CA PHE A 60 -16.66 16.52 -16.63
C PHE A 60 -15.51 15.82 -15.91
N ILE A 61 -14.74 15.02 -16.65
CA ILE A 61 -13.55 14.35 -16.14
C ILE A 61 -12.37 14.79 -17.00
N VAL A 62 -11.27 15.15 -16.33
CA VAL A 62 -10.00 15.48 -16.97
C VAL A 62 -9.01 14.38 -16.61
N ILE A 63 -8.32 13.85 -17.61
CA ILE A 63 -7.23 12.90 -17.43
C ILE A 63 -6.03 13.44 -18.20
N VAL A 64 -4.90 13.58 -17.53
CA VAL A 64 -3.64 14.02 -18.15
C VAL A 64 -2.60 12.92 -17.98
N ASN A 65 -2.01 12.49 -19.09
CA ASN A 65 -0.89 11.55 -19.10
C ASN A 65 0.34 12.20 -19.72
N VAL A 66 1.46 12.15 -19.02
CA VAL A 66 2.74 12.71 -19.42
C VAL A 66 3.73 11.59 -19.65
N GLU A 67 4.26 11.47 -20.86
CA GLU A 67 5.37 10.56 -21.15
C GLU A 67 6.71 11.28 -20.92
N PRO A 68 7.57 10.81 -20.00
CA PRO A 68 8.86 11.46 -19.74
C PRO A 68 9.93 11.12 -20.79
N GLU A 69 10.84 12.05 -21.02
CA GLU A 69 12.03 11.86 -21.87
C GLU A 69 13.10 11.08 -21.10
N THR A 70 13.34 9.82 -21.49
CA THR A 70 14.27 8.90 -20.80
C THR A 70 15.64 8.81 -21.48
N GLU A 71 15.84 9.50 -22.60
CA GLU A 71 17.09 9.48 -23.34
C GLU A 71 18.09 10.48 -22.75
N ALA A 72 19.07 9.98 -22.00
CA ALA A 72 20.17 10.77 -21.50
C ALA A 72 21.06 11.21 -22.67
N THR A 73 21.25 12.52 -22.85
CA THR A 73 22.18 13.04 -23.87
C THR A 73 23.62 12.86 -23.38
N GLU A 74 24.32 11.88 -23.94
CA GLU A 74 25.73 11.61 -23.62
C GLU A 74 26.64 12.61 -24.36
N LEU A 75 27.18 13.60 -23.65
CA LEU A 75 28.20 14.49 -24.20
C LEU A 75 29.57 14.05 -23.66
N SER A 76 30.46 13.63 -24.55
CA SER A 76 31.86 13.38 -24.19
C SER A 76 32.60 14.71 -24.09
N ARG A 77 33.19 15.00 -22.93
CA ARG A 77 34.10 16.13 -22.75
C ARG A 77 35.53 15.60 -22.77
N GLU A 78 36.34 16.08 -23.71
CA GLU A 78 37.77 15.77 -23.72
C GLU A 78 38.48 16.63 -22.67
N ILE A 79 39.10 16.00 -21.67
CA ILE A 79 39.95 16.68 -20.68
C ILE A 79 41.41 16.32 -20.98
N TRP A 80 42.27 17.35 -21.05
CA TRP A 80 43.70 17.18 -21.22
C TRP A 80 44.36 17.12 -19.84
N THR A 81 44.87 15.94 -19.45
CA THR A 81 45.57 15.77 -18.17
C THR A 81 47.03 15.37 -18.44
N GLN A 82 47.99 16.08 -17.84
CA GLN A 82 49.41 15.72 -17.93
C GLN A 82 49.76 14.64 -16.89
N GLU A 83 50.46 13.59 -17.33
CA GLU A 83 51.02 12.58 -16.42
C GLU A 83 52.27 13.15 -15.74
N LYS A 84 52.18 13.46 -14.44
CA LYS A 84 53.35 13.87 -13.65
C LYS A 84 54.06 12.64 -13.11
N THR A 85 55.31 12.44 -13.52
CA THR A 85 56.24 11.52 -12.86
C THR A 85 56.43 11.91 -11.39
N SER A 86 56.15 10.94 -10.52
CA SER A 86 56.39 10.82 -9.08
C SER A 86 57.10 11.99 -8.36
N GLY A 87 56.44 12.54 -7.34
CA GLY A 87 57.16 12.97 -6.14
C GLY A 87 56.97 14.40 -5.60
N GLU A 88 55.95 15.16 -5.98
CA GLU A 88 55.76 16.51 -5.41
C GLU A 88 54.32 16.77 -4.95
N VAL A 89 54.15 16.93 -3.64
CA VAL A 89 52.87 17.29 -2.99
C VAL A 89 52.66 18.78 -3.15
N VAL A 90 51.83 19.17 -4.12
CA VAL A 90 51.36 20.56 -4.23
C VAL A 90 50.11 20.72 -3.36
N ARG A 91 50.19 21.59 -2.34
CA ARG A 91 49.02 22.07 -1.58
C ARG A 91 48.21 23.00 -2.47
N GLU A 92 46.93 22.68 -2.69
CA GLU A 92 45.98 23.63 -3.30
C GLU A 92 45.73 24.80 -2.34
N GLU A 93 46.24 25.99 -2.65
CA GLU A 93 45.87 27.22 -1.97
C GLU A 93 44.48 27.68 -2.42
N LYS A 94 43.46 27.41 -1.60
CA LYS A 94 42.13 27.99 -1.77
C LYS A 94 42.22 29.50 -1.57
N ARG A 95 41.98 30.27 -2.63
CA ARG A 95 42.01 31.73 -2.59
C ARG A 95 40.66 32.23 -2.05
N TYR A 96 40.68 32.81 -0.85
CA TYR A 96 39.51 33.39 -0.20
C TYR A 96 39.46 34.89 -0.49
N VAL A 97 38.31 35.40 -0.95
CA VAL A 97 38.14 36.85 -1.22
C VAL A 97 37.80 37.60 0.07
N LEU A 98 37.17 36.92 1.04
CA LEU A 98 36.86 37.40 2.39
C LEU A 98 36.95 36.22 3.38
N PRO A 99 37.24 36.47 4.68
CA PRO A 99 37.37 35.39 5.67
C PRO A 99 36.06 34.59 5.79
N GLY A 100 36.10 33.32 5.38
CA GLY A 100 35.01 32.34 5.57
C GLY A 100 34.19 31.93 4.35
N VAL A 101 34.37 32.54 3.16
CA VAL A 101 33.61 32.16 1.95
C VAL A 101 34.56 31.73 0.82
N PRO A 102 34.61 30.43 0.46
CA PRO A 102 35.38 29.99 -0.69
C PRO A 102 34.73 30.44 -2.00
N VAL A 103 35.55 30.89 -2.95
CA VAL A 103 35.08 31.29 -4.29
C VAL A 103 34.57 30.05 -5.01
N ARG A 104 33.32 30.09 -5.49
CA ARG A 104 32.83 29.12 -6.47
C ARG A 104 33.27 29.61 -7.85
N GLU A 105 34.07 28.82 -8.54
CA GLU A 105 34.39 29.08 -9.94
C GLU A 105 33.09 29.08 -10.75
N LYS A 106 32.90 30.12 -11.56
CA LYS A 106 31.71 30.27 -12.38
C LYS A 106 31.70 29.20 -13.46
N LEU A 107 30.63 28.41 -13.50
CA LEU A 107 30.33 27.45 -14.55
C LEU A 107 30.26 28.20 -15.90
N GLY A 108 31.18 27.94 -16.82
CA GLY A 108 31.08 28.38 -18.21
C GLY A 108 32.31 29.04 -18.85
N GLU A 109 33.41 29.29 -18.13
CA GLU A 109 34.65 29.80 -18.75
C GLU A 109 35.70 28.70 -18.87
N GLU A 110 35.78 28.14 -20.07
CA GLU A 110 36.79 27.18 -20.51
C GLU A 110 38.13 27.91 -20.68
N LYS A 111 38.98 27.92 -19.64
CA LYS A 111 40.37 28.39 -19.77
C LYS A 111 41.21 27.31 -20.43
N ILE A 112 41.39 27.43 -21.74
CA ILE A 112 42.42 26.69 -22.48
C ILE A 112 43.79 27.16 -21.96
N PRO A 113 44.68 26.29 -21.46
CA PRO A 113 45.99 26.71 -21.01
C PRO A 113 46.82 27.22 -22.21
N SER A 114 47.40 28.41 -22.08
CA SER A 114 48.29 28.99 -23.09
C SER A 114 49.51 28.09 -23.34
N PRO A 115 50.03 28.01 -24.59
CA PRO A 115 51.09 27.05 -24.98
C PRO A 115 52.44 27.21 -24.26
N GLU A 116 52.62 28.22 -23.42
CA GLU A 116 53.89 28.59 -22.81
C GLU A 116 54.18 27.88 -21.47
N GLN A 117 53.27 27.01 -20.99
CA GLN A 117 53.47 26.21 -19.77
C GLN A 117 53.75 24.72 -20.03
N LEU A 118 54.22 24.35 -21.22
CA LEU A 118 54.72 22.99 -21.47
C LEU A 118 56.17 22.83 -21.00
N PHE A 119 56.37 22.05 -19.93
CA PHE A 119 57.67 21.46 -19.65
C PHE A 119 58.06 20.47 -20.77
N PRO A 120 59.33 20.43 -21.22
CA PRO A 120 59.74 19.54 -22.29
C PRO A 120 59.70 18.09 -21.82
N GLY A 121 58.78 17.29 -22.38
CA GLY A 121 58.72 15.83 -22.18
C GLY A 121 57.45 15.26 -21.56
N GLY A 122 56.41 16.06 -21.31
CA GLY A 122 55.13 15.54 -20.81
C GLY A 122 54.26 14.97 -21.92
N GLU A 123 54.03 13.65 -21.92
CA GLU A 123 53.04 13.04 -22.82
C GLU A 123 51.62 13.46 -22.39
N MET A 124 50.85 14.01 -23.32
CA MET A 124 49.45 14.35 -23.11
C MET A 124 48.58 13.10 -23.33
N LYS A 125 47.95 12.61 -22.27
CA LYS A 125 46.99 11.52 -22.38
C LYS A 125 45.58 12.12 -22.52
N ARG A 126 44.90 11.79 -23.62
CA ARG A 126 43.50 12.17 -23.84
C ARG A 126 42.62 11.32 -22.92
N GLU A 127 41.94 11.97 -21.98
CA GLU A 127 40.97 11.31 -21.11
C GLU A 127 39.57 11.85 -21.43
N TYR A 128 38.67 10.93 -21.79
CA TYR A 128 37.29 11.25 -22.12
C TYR A 128 36.46 11.20 -20.83
N GLU A 129 36.05 12.35 -20.31
CA GLU A 129 35.05 12.39 -19.24
C GLU A 129 33.66 12.33 -19.89
N LYS A 130 32.92 11.24 -19.61
CA LYS A 130 31.54 11.09 -20.05
C LYS A 130 30.66 12.00 -19.18
N VAL A 131 30.33 13.19 -19.67
CA VAL A 131 29.45 14.12 -18.97
C VAL A 131 28.02 13.86 -19.43
N VAL A 132 27.26 13.16 -18.59
CA VAL A 132 25.82 12.97 -18.81
C VAL A 132 25.12 14.29 -18.46
N MET A 133 24.65 15.02 -19.48
CA MET A 133 23.81 16.21 -19.26
C MET A 133 22.35 15.78 -19.14
N LEU A 134 21.63 16.35 -18.17
CA LEU A 134 20.18 16.19 -18.06
C LEU A 134 19.49 16.80 -19.30
N PRO A 135 18.46 16.14 -19.87
CA PRO A 135 17.72 16.65 -21.01
C PRO A 135 17.07 18.00 -20.68
N LYS A 136 16.94 18.87 -21.70
CA LYS A 136 16.39 20.24 -21.53
C LYS A 136 14.90 20.26 -21.20
N SER A 137 14.18 19.18 -21.51
CA SER A 137 12.77 18.98 -21.24
C SER A 137 12.57 17.60 -20.61
N PHE A 138 11.79 17.54 -19.53
CA PHE A 138 11.40 16.26 -18.92
C PHE A 138 10.27 15.58 -19.71
N VAL A 139 9.52 16.33 -20.51
CA VAL A 139 8.28 15.89 -21.16
C VAL A 139 8.54 15.56 -22.62
N LYS A 140 8.33 14.30 -23.00
CA LYS A 140 8.37 13.82 -24.39
C LYS A 140 7.06 14.13 -25.11
N ARG A 141 5.93 13.83 -24.48
CA ARG A 141 4.58 14.13 -24.99
C ARG A 141 3.54 14.18 -23.87
N VAL A 142 2.48 14.96 -24.09
CA VAL A 142 1.33 15.12 -23.21
C VAL A 142 0.07 14.68 -23.92
N ILE A 143 -0.68 13.77 -23.30
CA ILE A 143 -1.98 13.33 -23.78
C ILE A 143 -3.03 13.82 -22.79
N VAL A 144 -3.93 14.68 -23.25
CA VAL A 144 -5.03 15.20 -22.45
C VAL A 144 -6.33 14.59 -22.94
N THR A 145 -7.05 13.92 -22.06
CA THR A 145 -8.40 13.40 -22.34
C THR A 145 -9.42 14.14 -21.49
N ILE A 146 -10.41 14.74 -22.14
CA ILE A 146 -11.51 15.45 -21.49
C ILE A 146 -12.80 14.70 -21.82
N ILE A 147 -13.50 14.22 -20.80
CA ILE A 147 -14.79 13.56 -20.92
C ILE A 147 -15.85 14.52 -20.41
N MET A 148 -16.81 14.87 -21.26
CA MET A 148 -17.80 15.91 -21.01
C MET A 148 -19.22 15.35 -21.12
N ASP A 149 -20.15 15.92 -20.38
CA ASP A 149 -21.56 15.55 -20.45
C ASP A 149 -22.16 15.79 -21.85
N GLU A 150 -23.00 14.86 -22.31
CA GLU A 150 -23.70 14.96 -23.59
C GLU A 150 -24.59 16.20 -23.71
N LYS A 151 -25.08 16.75 -22.60
CA LYS A 151 -25.95 17.94 -22.54
C LYS A 151 -25.19 19.26 -22.79
N ILE A 152 -23.87 19.24 -22.95
CA ILE A 152 -23.06 20.45 -23.17
C ILE A 152 -23.11 20.86 -24.65
N GLU A 153 -23.33 22.16 -24.90
CA GLU A 153 -23.39 22.72 -26.25
C GLU A 153 -22.05 22.61 -26.99
N GLU A 154 -22.10 22.41 -28.32
CA GLU A 154 -20.90 22.29 -29.17
C GLU A 154 -19.98 23.53 -29.11
N THR A 155 -20.56 24.72 -29.00
CA THR A 155 -19.83 25.99 -28.91
C THR A 155 -18.93 26.06 -27.68
N LEU A 156 -19.39 25.50 -26.55
CA LEU A 156 -18.61 25.38 -25.33
C LEU A 156 -17.49 24.35 -25.50
N ILE A 157 -17.73 23.27 -26.22
CA ILE A 157 -16.72 22.23 -26.49
C ILE A 157 -15.57 22.78 -27.33
N GLU A 158 -15.86 23.62 -28.33
CA GLU A 158 -14.82 24.33 -29.09
C GLU A 158 -14.01 25.28 -28.22
N THR A 159 -14.69 26.02 -27.32
CA THR A 159 -14.03 26.91 -26.36
C THR A 159 -13.11 26.12 -25.42
N VAL A 160 -13.60 24.99 -24.90
CA VAL A 160 -12.82 24.07 -24.05
C VAL A 160 -11.60 23.53 -24.81
N ARG A 161 -11.76 23.16 -26.08
CA ARG A 161 -10.63 22.71 -26.92
C ARG A 161 -9.56 23.79 -27.06
N ALA A 162 -9.96 25.02 -27.34
CA ALA A 162 -9.03 26.15 -27.49
C ALA A 162 -8.29 26.43 -26.18
N VAL A 163 -9.04 26.54 -25.07
CA VAL A 163 -8.48 26.81 -23.74
C VAL A 163 -7.55 25.69 -23.28
N ALA A 164 -7.93 24.43 -23.47
CA ALA A 164 -7.08 23.30 -23.11
C ALA A 164 -5.76 23.29 -23.89
N THR A 165 -5.80 23.61 -25.19
CA THR A 165 -4.61 23.66 -26.05
C THR A 165 -3.66 24.78 -25.62
N GLU A 166 -4.18 25.98 -25.38
CA GLU A 166 -3.38 27.16 -25.00
C GLU A 166 -2.70 26.98 -23.63
N ILE A 167 -3.44 26.47 -22.65
CA ILE A 167 -2.96 26.40 -21.26
C ILE A 167 -1.95 25.29 -21.05
N MET A 168 -2.16 24.16 -21.71
CA MET A 168 -1.25 23.03 -21.65
C MET A 168 -0.04 23.22 -22.57
N GLY A 169 -0.05 24.26 -23.42
CA GLY A 169 1.01 24.52 -24.39
C GLY A 169 1.23 23.33 -25.31
N LEU A 170 0.15 22.63 -25.69
CA LEU A 170 0.23 21.40 -26.49
C LEU A 170 0.80 21.75 -27.86
N ASP A 171 1.80 20.99 -28.27
CA ASP A 171 2.40 21.12 -29.60
C ASP A 171 2.17 19.81 -30.36
N MET A 172 1.29 19.87 -31.37
CA MET A 172 1.00 18.71 -32.21
C MET A 172 2.24 18.24 -32.99
N ALA A 173 3.25 19.10 -33.18
CA ALA A 173 4.53 18.70 -33.77
C ALA A 173 5.41 17.89 -32.81
N ARG A 174 5.20 18.00 -31.49
CA ARG A 174 5.86 17.17 -30.46
C ARG A 174 5.14 15.83 -30.21
N GLY A 175 3.97 15.62 -30.82
CA GLY A 175 3.16 14.40 -30.61
C GLY A 175 2.22 14.48 -29.40
N ASP A 176 1.92 15.70 -28.95
CA ASP A 176 0.90 15.98 -27.94
C ASP A 176 -0.50 15.77 -28.55
N ASP A 177 -1.43 15.19 -27.78
CA ASP A 177 -2.78 14.87 -28.26
C ASP A 177 -3.86 15.34 -27.28
N LEU A 178 -5.00 15.79 -27.83
CA LEU A 178 -6.17 16.27 -27.09
C LEU A 178 -7.42 15.53 -27.55
N ILE A 179 -7.88 14.63 -26.70
CA ILE A 179 -9.04 13.77 -26.95
C ILE A 179 -10.23 14.29 -26.14
N ILE A 180 -11.27 14.75 -26.83
CA ILE A 180 -12.52 15.16 -26.19
C ILE A 180 -13.60 14.13 -26.50
N LYS A 181 -14.19 13.53 -25.46
CA LYS A 181 -15.27 12.53 -25.58
C LYS A 181 -16.54 13.03 -24.89
N ARG A 182 -17.69 12.65 -25.43
CA ARG A 182 -18.98 12.87 -24.80
C ARG A 182 -19.44 11.60 -24.11
N GLN A 183 -19.94 11.74 -22.90
CA GLN A 183 -20.46 10.63 -22.11
C GLN A 183 -21.66 11.07 -21.31
N TYR A 184 -22.64 10.17 -21.16
CA TYR A 184 -23.75 10.38 -20.25
C TYR A 184 -23.25 10.23 -18.80
N PHE A 185 -23.36 11.31 -18.02
CA PHE A 185 -23.13 11.27 -16.58
C PHE A 185 -24.47 10.99 -15.89
N SER A 186 -24.55 9.88 -15.16
CA SER A 186 -25.70 9.59 -14.31
C SER A 186 -25.87 10.71 -13.29
N GLU A 187 -27.11 11.17 -13.09
CA GLU A 187 -27.37 12.14 -12.02
C GLU A 187 -26.94 11.50 -10.69
N PRO A 188 -26.10 12.19 -9.88
CA PRO A 188 -25.82 11.70 -8.55
C PRO A 188 -27.16 11.56 -7.86
N SER A 189 -27.49 10.35 -7.41
CA SER A 189 -28.73 10.11 -6.69
C SER A 189 -28.83 11.18 -5.63
N ARG A 190 -29.87 12.02 -5.69
CA ARG A 190 -30.09 13.08 -4.72
C ARG A 190 -30.19 12.38 -3.37
N THR A 191 -29.05 12.34 -2.72
CA THR A 191 -28.75 11.45 -1.63
C THR A 191 -29.71 11.85 -0.52
N VAL A 192 -30.58 10.93 -0.13
CA VAL A 192 -31.75 11.13 0.77
C VAL A 192 -31.42 12.02 1.98
N TRP A 193 -30.17 11.96 2.44
CA TRP A 193 -29.57 12.80 3.48
C TRP A 193 -29.68 14.33 3.28
N THR A 194 -29.65 14.88 2.07
CA THR A 194 -29.76 16.34 1.86
C THR A 194 -31.19 16.84 2.05
N THR A 195 -32.17 16.03 1.66
CA THR A 195 -33.60 16.30 1.88
C THR A 195 -33.97 16.09 3.35
N ILE A 196 -33.41 15.08 4.00
CA ILE A 196 -33.67 14.77 5.42
C ILE A 196 -33.08 15.83 6.36
N LYS A 197 -31.84 16.31 6.11
CA LYS A 197 -31.19 17.33 6.96
C LYS A 197 -31.80 18.73 6.80
N GLY A 198 -32.50 19.01 5.70
CA GLY A 198 -33.15 20.30 5.45
C GLY A 198 -34.47 20.51 6.19
N SER A 199 -35.07 19.46 6.74
CA SER A 199 -36.33 19.56 7.49
C SER A 199 -36.08 19.87 8.98
N PRO A 200 -36.72 20.90 9.56
CA PRO A 200 -36.54 21.28 10.97
C PRO A 200 -37.02 20.21 11.96
N ILE A 201 -37.69 19.15 11.49
CA ILE A 201 -38.23 18.07 12.30
C ILE A 201 -37.16 17.06 12.77
N TYR A 202 -35.99 17.01 12.10
CA TYR A 202 -34.97 16.00 12.39
C TYR A 202 -34.29 16.22 13.76
N TRP A 203 -33.92 17.46 14.08
CA TRP A 203 -33.26 17.78 15.34
C TRP A 203 -34.09 17.38 16.58
N PRO A 204 -35.40 17.70 16.67
CA PRO A 204 -36.21 17.24 17.79
C PRO A 204 -36.42 15.72 17.80
N LEU A 205 -36.59 15.07 16.64
CA LEU A 205 -36.73 13.60 16.57
C LEU A 205 -35.46 12.91 17.07
N PHE A 206 -34.29 13.37 16.64
CA PHE A 206 -33.00 12.86 17.10
C PHE A 206 -32.81 13.08 18.60
N ALA A 207 -33.18 14.26 19.11
CA ALA A 207 -33.13 14.55 20.55
C ALA A 207 -34.05 13.63 21.38
N ILE A 208 -35.24 13.30 20.87
CA ILE A 208 -36.18 12.36 21.52
C ILE A 208 -35.60 10.94 21.54
N ILE A 209 -35.06 10.47 20.42
CA ILE A 209 -34.43 9.14 20.33
C ILE A 209 -33.22 9.06 21.27
N PHE A 210 -32.39 10.11 21.30
CA PHE A 210 -31.24 10.20 22.19
C PHE A 210 -31.66 10.20 23.67
N LEU A 211 -32.73 10.92 24.02
CA LEU A 211 -33.26 10.95 25.38
C LEU A 211 -33.85 9.59 25.81
N LEU A 212 -34.53 8.89 24.90
CA LEU A 212 -34.99 7.52 25.13
C LEU A 212 -33.81 6.55 25.35
N PHE A 213 -32.75 6.67 24.55
CA PHE A 213 -31.53 5.87 24.70
C PHE A 213 -30.86 6.09 26.06
N LEU A 214 -30.87 7.32 26.58
CA LEU A 214 -30.27 7.63 27.88
C LEU A 214 -31.11 7.10 29.06
N LEU A 215 -32.44 7.14 28.95
CA LEU A 215 -33.36 6.71 30.01
C LEU A 215 -33.59 5.19 30.04
N PHE A 216 -33.45 4.50 28.91
CA PHE A 216 -33.65 3.06 28.80
C PHE A 216 -32.77 2.22 29.75
N PRO A 217 -31.42 2.41 29.81
CA PRO A 217 -30.57 1.65 30.73
C PRO A 217 -30.79 2.04 32.20
N ILE A 218 -31.14 3.30 32.47
CA ILE A 218 -31.47 3.77 33.84
C ILE A 218 -32.71 3.04 34.37
N ARG A 219 -33.74 2.87 33.53
CA ARG A 219 -34.97 2.17 33.93
C ARG A 219 -34.70 0.70 34.26
N ILE A 220 -33.84 0.04 33.50
CA ILE A 220 -33.41 -1.35 33.76
C ILE A 220 -32.63 -1.44 35.08
N PHE A 221 -31.71 -0.51 35.32
CA PHE A 221 -30.90 -0.47 36.53
C PHE A 221 -31.72 -0.21 37.81
N LEU A 222 -32.63 0.77 37.80
CA LEU A 222 -33.50 1.06 38.95
C LEU A 222 -34.44 -0.11 39.29
N GLY A 223 -34.89 -0.86 38.28
CA GLY A 223 -35.73 -2.05 38.47
C GLY A 223 -35.01 -3.21 39.16
N GLY A 224 -33.69 -3.30 39.07
CA GLY A 224 -32.88 -4.30 39.75
C GLY A 224 -32.68 -4.01 41.25
N LEU A 225 -32.58 -2.73 41.63
CA LEU A 225 -32.25 -2.31 42.99
C LEU A 225 -33.38 -2.58 43.99
N THR A 226 -34.64 -2.49 43.57
CA THR A 226 -35.81 -2.74 44.42
C THR A 226 -35.91 -4.21 44.86
N ARG A 227 -35.33 -5.15 44.11
CA ARG A 227 -35.30 -6.57 44.47
C ARG A 227 -34.32 -6.89 45.60
N ILE A 228 -33.28 -6.08 45.79
CA ILE A 228 -32.23 -6.29 46.79
C ILE A 228 -32.68 -5.81 48.18
N PHE A 229 -33.57 -4.82 48.26
CA PHE A 229 -34.00 -4.23 49.53
C PHE A 229 -34.98 -5.13 50.32
N GLN A 230 -35.61 -6.12 49.68
CA GLN A 230 -36.56 -7.02 50.34
C GLN A 230 -35.92 -8.22 51.04
N THR A 231 -34.62 -8.48 50.85
CA THR A 231 -33.92 -9.64 51.43
C THR A 231 -33.21 -9.35 52.77
N VAL A 232 -33.26 -8.13 53.30
CA VAL A 232 -32.63 -7.79 54.60
C VAL A 232 -33.69 -7.56 55.66
N ARG A 233 -34.24 -8.66 56.20
CA ARG A 233 -34.97 -8.67 57.49
C ARG A 233 -34.04 -9.26 58.56
N PRO A 234 -33.70 -8.54 59.64
CA PRO A 234 -32.87 -9.13 60.70
C PRO A 234 -33.75 -10.02 61.59
N ARG A 235 -33.47 -11.33 61.63
CA ARG A 235 -34.09 -12.27 62.57
C ARG A 235 -33.00 -12.85 63.47
N GLY A 236 -32.95 -12.35 64.70
CA GLY A 236 -32.16 -12.93 65.77
C GLY A 236 -32.82 -14.20 66.34
N GLY A 237 -31.99 -15.08 66.89
CA GLY A 237 -32.41 -16.06 67.91
C GLY A 237 -32.34 -17.54 67.54
N ALA A 238 -31.25 -18.16 67.98
CA ALA A 238 -31.15 -19.45 68.68
C ALA A 238 -31.20 -20.83 67.94
N VAL A 239 -30.01 -21.46 67.95
CA VAL A 239 -29.63 -22.84 68.38
C VAL A 239 -30.03 -24.06 67.52
N ALA A 240 -29.01 -24.90 67.30
CA ALA A 240 -28.83 -26.06 66.42
C ALA A 240 -29.20 -27.42 67.13
N PRO A 241 -28.76 -28.64 66.69
CA PRO A 241 -28.60 -29.32 65.38
C PRO A 241 -29.20 -30.78 65.46
N PRO A 242 -28.59 -31.88 64.92
CA PRO A 242 -28.34 -32.31 63.52
C PRO A 242 -28.98 -33.68 63.18
N ALA A 243 -29.13 -34.05 61.91
CA ALA A 243 -29.02 -35.46 61.47
C ALA A 243 -28.86 -35.57 59.95
N GLN A 244 -27.89 -36.39 59.56
CA GLN A 244 -27.50 -36.77 58.21
C GLN A 244 -28.48 -37.77 57.60
N ILE A 245 -28.50 -37.91 56.26
CA ILE A 245 -28.23 -39.17 55.52
C ILE A 245 -28.52 -38.96 54.02
N PHE A 246 -27.44 -39.08 53.25
CA PHE A 246 -27.28 -39.67 51.90
C PHE A 246 -28.18 -39.30 50.71
N GLY A 247 -27.52 -39.10 49.55
CA GLY A 247 -28.08 -39.50 48.24
C GLY A 247 -27.78 -38.55 47.09
N THR A 248 -26.71 -38.85 46.35
CA THR A 248 -26.47 -38.65 44.90
C THR A 248 -27.49 -37.84 44.08
N ALA A 249 -27.03 -36.76 43.42
CA ALA A 249 -27.12 -36.56 41.96
C ALA A 249 -26.68 -35.13 41.62
N ALA A 250 -25.63 -35.03 40.79
CA ALA A 250 -25.40 -33.83 40.01
C ALA A 250 -26.54 -33.69 39.00
N THR A 251 -27.33 -32.63 39.13
CA THR A 251 -28.21 -32.14 38.07
C THR A 251 -28.30 -30.63 38.26
N ILE A 252 -27.42 -29.90 37.58
CA ILE A 252 -27.70 -28.50 37.26
C ILE A 252 -28.59 -28.53 36.03
N GLU A 253 -29.82 -28.17 36.31
CA GLU A 253 -30.92 -27.89 35.40
C GLU A 253 -30.63 -26.59 34.66
N LEU A 254 -30.61 -26.65 33.33
CA LEU A 254 -30.84 -25.51 32.44
C LEU A 254 -31.55 -26.03 31.19
N GLY A 255 -32.79 -26.48 31.42
CA GLY A 255 -33.81 -26.51 30.37
C GLY A 255 -34.35 -25.10 30.19
N ALA A 256 -34.15 -24.53 29.01
CA ALA A 256 -34.96 -23.44 28.51
C ALA A 256 -35.65 -23.94 27.23
N PRO A 257 -37.00 -23.92 27.17
CA PRO A 257 -37.73 -24.41 26.02
C PRO A 257 -37.78 -23.35 24.91
N GLU A 258 -37.41 -23.81 23.71
CA GLU A 258 -38.17 -23.73 22.47
C GLU A 258 -39.34 -22.73 22.41
N LYS A 259 -39.21 -21.73 21.52
CA LYS A 259 -40.32 -21.32 20.66
C LYS A 259 -39.79 -20.87 19.30
N ALA A 260 -40.14 -21.67 18.30
CA ALA A 260 -40.05 -21.37 16.89
C ALA A 260 -41.06 -20.28 16.49
N GLU A 261 -40.65 -19.39 15.60
CA GLU A 261 -41.39 -18.46 14.74
C GLU A 261 -40.28 -17.73 13.94
N GLU A 262 -40.19 -17.62 12.63
CA GLU A 262 -40.88 -18.15 11.46
C GLU A 262 -39.99 -17.74 10.27
N LYS A 263 -39.60 -18.69 9.41
CA LYS A 263 -38.89 -18.39 8.16
C LYS A 263 -39.89 -17.83 7.14
N ILE A 264 -39.80 -16.54 6.89
CA ILE A 264 -40.23 -15.91 5.63
C ILE A 264 -38.92 -15.30 5.11
N GLY A 265 -38.25 -15.87 4.10
CA GLY A 265 -38.84 -16.13 2.80
C GLY A 265 -38.81 -14.87 1.92
N GLU A 266 -38.03 -13.84 2.27
CA GLU A 266 -37.66 -12.81 1.32
C GLU A 266 -36.37 -13.22 0.63
N LYS A 267 -36.51 -13.63 -0.64
CA LYS A 267 -35.45 -13.46 -1.64
C LYS A 267 -35.16 -11.96 -1.67
N GLU A 268 -34.25 -11.53 -0.82
CA GLU A 268 -33.53 -10.29 -1.06
C GLU A 268 -32.83 -10.48 -2.40
N GLU A 269 -33.28 -9.68 -3.36
CA GLU A 269 -32.54 -9.40 -4.58
C GLU A 269 -31.09 -9.16 -4.16
N GLU A 270 -30.17 -9.92 -4.77
CA GLU A 270 -28.73 -9.69 -4.66
C GLU A 270 -28.43 -8.30 -5.24
N GLU A 271 -28.69 -7.27 -4.43
CA GLU A 271 -27.99 -6.01 -4.53
C GLU A 271 -26.52 -6.39 -4.36
N GLU A 272 -25.75 -6.26 -5.44
CA GLU A 272 -24.29 -6.29 -5.42
C GLU A 272 -23.80 -5.22 -4.45
N LYS A 273 -23.83 -5.53 -3.15
CA LYS A 273 -23.02 -4.82 -2.16
C LYS A 273 -21.61 -4.95 -2.68
N PRO A 274 -20.87 -3.83 -2.85
CA PRO A 274 -19.46 -3.93 -3.16
C PRO A 274 -18.84 -4.81 -2.07
N SER A 275 -18.43 -6.02 -2.46
CA SER A 275 -17.78 -6.96 -1.55
C SER A 275 -16.57 -6.23 -1.00
N ARG A 276 -16.44 -6.21 0.32
CA ARG A 276 -15.26 -5.60 0.93
C ARG A 276 -14.04 -6.38 0.44
N PRO A 277 -12.89 -5.72 0.21
CA PRO A 277 -11.68 -6.45 -0.12
C PRO A 277 -11.41 -7.52 0.94
N PHE A 278 -11.07 -8.73 0.51
CA PHE A 278 -10.79 -9.89 1.35
C PHE A 278 -11.99 -10.51 2.09
N ASP A 279 -13.23 -10.24 1.66
CA ASP A 279 -14.44 -10.82 2.27
C ASP A 279 -14.55 -12.36 2.12
N PHE A 280 -13.72 -12.95 1.24
CA PHE A 280 -13.63 -14.40 1.09
C PHE A 280 -12.90 -15.09 2.25
N VAL A 281 -12.18 -14.36 3.11
CA VAL A 281 -11.41 -14.95 4.21
C VAL A 281 -12.35 -15.32 5.35
N ASN A 282 -12.28 -16.57 5.79
CA ASN A 282 -13.11 -17.14 6.84
C ASN A 282 -12.29 -18.14 7.68
N GLN A 283 -12.87 -18.65 8.78
CA GLN A 283 -12.12 -19.53 9.70
C GLN A 283 -11.65 -20.84 9.05
N ASP A 284 -12.36 -21.32 8.03
CA ASP A 284 -12.05 -22.56 7.34
C ASP A 284 -10.81 -22.40 6.45
N ASN A 285 -10.72 -21.30 5.68
CA ASN A 285 -9.57 -21.02 4.82
C ASN A 285 -8.43 -20.26 5.50
N LEU A 286 -8.61 -19.82 6.75
CA LEU A 286 -7.58 -19.08 7.48
C LEU A 286 -6.26 -19.85 7.56
N LYS A 287 -6.30 -21.17 7.75
CA LYS A 287 -5.08 -22.00 7.78
C LYS A 287 -4.32 -21.98 6.45
N HIS A 288 -5.04 -22.00 5.34
CA HIS A 288 -4.45 -21.90 3.99
C HIS A 288 -3.85 -20.51 3.78
N LEU A 289 -4.56 -19.46 4.23
CA LEU A 289 -4.01 -18.11 4.22
C LEU A 289 -2.72 -17.99 5.03
N LEU A 290 -2.67 -18.57 6.24
CA LEU A 290 -1.45 -18.57 7.07
C LEU A 290 -0.27 -19.24 6.37
N TYR A 291 -0.52 -20.28 5.55
CA TYR A 291 0.52 -20.91 4.76
C TYR A 291 1.02 -19.98 3.65
N LEU A 292 0.12 -19.34 2.89
CA LEU A 292 0.48 -18.38 1.83
C LEU A 292 1.28 -17.20 2.36
N LEU A 293 0.88 -16.65 3.51
CA LEU A 293 1.49 -15.45 4.06
C LEU A 293 2.93 -15.65 4.56
N LYS A 294 3.43 -16.89 4.67
CA LYS A 294 4.83 -17.15 5.04
C LYS A 294 5.83 -16.71 3.98
N ASP A 295 5.44 -16.82 2.71
CA ASP A 295 6.29 -16.48 1.57
C ASP A 295 6.02 -15.06 1.04
N GLU A 296 5.08 -14.35 1.66
CA GLU A 296 4.68 -13.01 1.26
C GLU A 296 5.55 -11.91 1.86
N THR A 297 5.52 -10.75 1.21
CA THR A 297 6.22 -9.57 1.71
C THR A 297 5.47 -8.93 2.88
N ALA A 298 6.21 -8.26 3.78
CA ALA A 298 5.61 -7.49 4.87
C ALA A 298 4.62 -6.40 4.37
N GLU A 299 4.78 -5.97 3.11
CA GLU A 299 3.85 -5.06 2.45
C GLU A 299 2.50 -5.72 2.22
N THR A 300 2.46 -6.82 1.48
CA THR A 300 1.26 -7.62 1.19
C THR A 300 0.54 -8.01 2.49
N ILE A 301 1.28 -8.55 3.45
CA ILE A 301 0.74 -9.01 4.73
C ILE A 301 0.05 -7.85 5.48
N SER A 302 0.63 -6.64 5.47
CA SER A 302 0.03 -5.49 6.13
C SER A 302 -1.28 -5.04 5.49
N VAL A 303 -1.40 -5.18 4.17
CA VAL A 303 -2.64 -4.88 3.43
C VAL A 303 -3.70 -5.89 3.81
N VAL A 304 -3.42 -7.18 3.68
CA VAL A 304 -4.34 -8.27 4.04
C VAL A 304 -4.85 -8.09 5.46
N VAL A 305 -3.95 -7.95 6.44
CA VAL A 305 -4.30 -7.83 7.87
C VAL A 305 -5.16 -6.60 8.16
N SER A 306 -5.07 -5.54 7.37
CA SER A 306 -5.89 -4.32 7.55
C SER A 306 -7.36 -4.52 7.18
N TYR A 307 -7.68 -5.51 6.34
CA TYR A 307 -9.04 -5.84 5.93
C TYR A 307 -9.65 -7.05 6.68
N LEU A 308 -8.84 -7.81 7.42
CA LEU A 308 -9.31 -8.94 8.23
C LEU A 308 -10.01 -8.50 9.53
N SER A 309 -10.84 -9.38 10.08
CA SER A 309 -11.40 -9.15 11.41
C SER A 309 -10.28 -9.14 12.49
N PRO A 310 -10.45 -8.43 13.62
CA PRO A 310 -9.41 -8.38 14.67
C PRO A 310 -8.98 -9.76 15.19
N ARG A 311 -9.89 -10.74 15.16
CA ARG A 311 -9.63 -12.12 15.58
C ARG A 311 -8.69 -12.83 14.59
N GLU A 312 -9.00 -12.77 13.30
CA GLU A 312 -8.18 -13.36 12.24
C GLU A 312 -6.83 -12.66 12.13
N ALA A 313 -6.82 -11.33 12.16
CA ALA A 313 -5.61 -10.51 12.18
C ALA A 313 -4.66 -10.93 13.31
N THR A 314 -5.17 -11.17 14.52
CA THR A 314 -4.35 -11.63 15.65
C THR A 314 -3.75 -13.01 15.40
N GLN A 315 -4.50 -13.93 14.79
CA GLN A 315 -4.01 -15.27 14.44
C GLN A 315 -2.95 -15.22 13.35
N VAL A 316 -3.16 -14.40 12.31
CA VAL A 316 -2.15 -14.12 11.27
C VAL A 316 -0.89 -13.59 11.90
N MET A 317 -1.00 -12.52 12.69
CA MET A 317 0.16 -11.92 13.35
C MET A 317 0.87 -12.94 14.23
N ALA A 318 0.16 -13.79 15.00
CA ALA A 318 0.80 -14.81 15.84
C ALA A 318 1.71 -15.76 15.04
N SER A 319 1.29 -16.17 13.83
CA SER A 319 2.02 -17.11 12.97
C SER A 319 3.31 -16.55 12.35
N LEU A 320 3.44 -15.22 12.26
CA LEU A 320 4.55 -14.59 11.55
C LEU A 320 5.87 -14.63 12.36
N PRO A 321 7.02 -14.78 11.68
CA PRO A 321 8.34 -14.60 12.28
C PRO A 321 8.48 -13.23 12.95
N ARG A 322 9.28 -13.15 14.02
CA ARG A 322 9.42 -11.93 14.83
C ARG A 322 9.84 -10.71 14.01
N ASP A 323 10.72 -10.90 13.03
CA ASP A 323 11.28 -9.81 12.23
C ASP A 323 10.22 -9.22 11.29
N ILE A 324 9.51 -10.07 10.53
CA ILE A 324 8.42 -9.65 9.64
C ILE A 324 7.29 -9.04 10.45
N LYS A 325 6.92 -9.65 11.57
CA LYS A 325 5.89 -9.16 12.50
C LYS A 325 6.15 -7.72 12.93
N ALA A 326 7.39 -7.38 13.30
CA ALA A 326 7.74 -6.01 13.70
C ALA A 326 7.54 -5.00 12.55
N THR A 327 7.98 -5.35 11.34
CA THR A 327 7.81 -4.50 10.15
C THR A 327 6.33 -4.34 9.77
N VAL A 328 5.54 -5.41 9.85
CA VAL A 328 4.09 -5.38 9.58
C VAL A 328 3.39 -4.49 10.62
N THR A 329 3.71 -4.61 11.91
CA THR A 329 3.15 -3.74 12.96
C THR A 329 3.48 -2.27 12.73
N GLU A 330 4.72 -1.95 12.33
CA GLU A 330 5.10 -0.58 12.00
C GLU A 330 4.27 -0.02 10.83
N LYS A 331 4.03 -0.84 9.81
CA LYS A 331 3.22 -0.45 8.65
C LYS A 331 1.74 -0.27 9.00
N LEU A 332 1.18 -1.15 9.82
CA LEU A 332 -0.21 -1.06 10.30
C LEU A 332 -0.44 0.18 11.19
N ALA A 333 0.58 0.62 11.92
CA ALA A 333 0.50 1.81 12.76
C ALA A 333 0.49 3.13 11.95
N LYS A 334 0.92 3.10 10.68
CA LYS A 334 0.95 4.28 9.80
C LYS A 334 -0.28 4.30 8.90
N ILE A 335 -0.97 5.44 8.85
CA ILE A 335 -2.09 5.65 7.93
C ILE A 335 -1.53 5.89 6.53
N ARG A 336 -1.94 5.06 5.56
CA ARG A 336 -1.52 5.14 4.15
C ARG A 336 -2.69 4.81 3.23
N GLY A 337 -2.85 5.60 2.17
CA GLY A 337 -3.81 5.29 1.10
C GLY A 337 -3.13 4.45 0.02
N LEU A 338 -3.73 3.31 -0.33
CA LEU A 338 -3.33 2.51 -1.47
C LEU A 338 -4.34 2.71 -2.61
N PRO A 339 -3.90 2.79 -3.88
CA PRO A 339 -4.83 2.78 -5.00
C PRO A 339 -5.66 1.50 -4.99
N PRO A 340 -6.97 1.56 -5.33
CA PRO A 340 -7.86 0.40 -5.30
C PRO A 340 -7.34 -0.75 -6.19
N GLU A 341 -6.78 -0.42 -7.35
CA GLU A 341 -6.19 -1.39 -8.29
C GLU A 341 -5.11 -2.29 -7.65
N VAL A 342 -4.32 -1.74 -6.71
CA VAL A 342 -3.28 -2.51 -6.01
C VAL A 342 -3.90 -3.48 -5.02
N VAL A 343 -4.94 -3.04 -4.31
CA VAL A 343 -5.66 -3.89 -3.35
C VAL A 343 -6.37 -5.03 -4.08
N ASP A 344 -7.04 -4.72 -5.20
CA ASP A 344 -7.77 -5.70 -6.02
C ASP A 344 -6.81 -6.74 -6.62
N THR A 345 -5.62 -6.32 -7.04
CA THR A 345 -4.59 -7.23 -7.57
C THR A 345 -4.11 -8.20 -6.50
N ILE A 346 -3.84 -7.71 -5.28
CA ILE A 346 -3.42 -8.55 -4.16
C ILE A 346 -4.55 -9.50 -3.75
N GLU A 347 -5.78 -9.01 -3.72
CA GLU A 347 -6.96 -9.82 -3.41
C GLU A 347 -7.11 -10.96 -4.42
N ALA A 348 -7.04 -10.65 -5.72
CA ALA A 348 -7.15 -11.64 -6.79
C ALA A 348 -6.03 -12.70 -6.74
N ASP A 349 -4.78 -12.31 -6.46
CA ASP A 349 -3.67 -13.25 -6.32
C ASP A 349 -3.88 -14.20 -5.13
N ILE A 350 -4.21 -13.66 -3.96
CA ILE A 350 -4.42 -14.47 -2.76
C ILE A 350 -5.64 -15.36 -2.91
N LYS A 351 -6.75 -14.85 -3.43
CA LYS A 351 -7.96 -15.64 -3.69
C LYS A 351 -7.71 -16.73 -4.72
N GLY A 352 -6.97 -16.43 -5.79
CA GLY A 352 -6.56 -17.43 -6.77
C GLY A 352 -5.76 -18.55 -6.11
N ARG A 353 -4.82 -18.22 -5.24
CA ARG A 353 -3.92 -19.22 -4.61
C ARG A 353 -4.57 -19.99 -3.47
N ILE A 354 -5.47 -19.37 -2.71
CA ILE A 354 -6.08 -20.01 -1.52
C ILE A 354 -6.97 -21.19 -1.90
N ASP A 355 -7.67 -21.10 -3.03
CA ASP A 355 -8.59 -22.13 -3.53
C ASP A 355 -7.84 -23.37 -4.05
N TYR A 356 -6.56 -23.23 -4.42
CA TYR A 356 -5.73 -24.34 -4.92
C TYR A 356 -4.74 -24.90 -3.87
N ILE A 357 -4.82 -24.47 -2.61
CA ILE A 357 -4.08 -25.14 -1.54
C ILE A 357 -4.75 -26.47 -1.21
N VAL A 358 -4.02 -27.55 -1.46
CA VAL A 358 -4.42 -28.94 -1.15
C VAL A 358 -3.39 -29.60 -0.25
N GLY A 359 -3.85 -30.45 0.65
CA GLY A 359 -3.00 -31.13 1.62
C GLY A 359 -2.84 -30.37 2.94
N GLY A 360 -2.05 -30.94 3.85
CA GLY A 360 -1.87 -30.44 5.21
C GLY A 360 -1.83 -31.58 6.22
N THR A 361 -1.33 -31.30 7.42
CA THR A 361 -1.25 -32.30 8.48
C THR A 361 -2.64 -32.76 8.93
N GLU A 362 -3.65 -31.88 8.95
CA GLU A 362 -5.01 -32.29 9.30
C GLU A 362 -5.63 -33.26 8.30
N GLN A 363 -5.46 -33.02 7.00
CA GLN A 363 -5.96 -33.92 5.96
C GLN A 363 -5.23 -35.26 6.00
N LEU A 364 -3.91 -35.24 6.25
CA LEU A 364 -3.14 -36.46 6.45
C LEU A 364 -3.60 -37.24 7.69
N VAL A 365 -3.88 -36.56 8.81
CA VAL A 365 -4.40 -37.20 10.03
C VAL A 365 -5.74 -37.86 9.77
N GLN A 366 -6.65 -37.20 9.04
CA GLN A 366 -7.93 -37.81 8.66
C GLN A 366 -7.73 -39.07 7.79
N ILE A 367 -6.85 -39.00 6.79
CA ILE A 367 -6.51 -40.16 5.95
C ILE A 367 -5.91 -41.30 6.79
N ILE A 368 -5.04 -40.98 7.75
CA ILE A 368 -4.40 -41.96 8.65
C ILE A 368 -5.42 -42.59 9.62
N ASP A 369 -6.36 -41.80 10.13
CA ASP A 369 -7.40 -42.28 11.05
C ASP A 369 -8.36 -43.23 10.33
N GLU A 370 -8.65 -42.96 9.05
CA GLU A 370 -9.56 -43.77 8.23
C GLU A 370 -8.86 -44.98 7.56
N ALA A 371 -7.53 -44.94 7.43
CA ALA A 371 -6.74 -46.06 6.91
C ALA A 371 -6.72 -47.28 7.84
N ASP A 372 -6.58 -48.46 7.24
CA ASP A 372 -6.37 -49.71 7.97
C ASP A 372 -5.02 -49.71 8.73
N LYS A 373 -4.91 -50.58 9.74
CA LYS A 373 -3.74 -50.61 10.64
C LYS A 373 -2.43 -50.82 9.88
N THR A 374 -2.42 -51.69 8.86
CA THR A 374 -1.23 -51.97 8.05
C THR A 374 -0.79 -50.76 7.23
N THR A 375 -1.72 -50.12 6.51
CA THR A 375 -1.46 -48.91 5.74
C THR A 375 -1.00 -47.75 6.63
N ARG A 376 -1.61 -47.58 7.81
CA ARG A 376 -1.20 -46.57 8.80
C ARG A 376 0.26 -46.74 9.24
N GLU A 377 0.66 -47.95 9.62
CA GLU A 377 2.02 -48.23 10.08
C GLU A 377 3.05 -47.98 8.96
N GLU A 378 2.72 -48.33 7.72
CA GLU A 378 3.58 -48.08 6.54
C GLU A 378 3.73 -46.57 6.24
N ILE A 379 2.64 -45.81 6.30
CA ILE A 379 2.65 -44.34 6.13
C ILE A 379 3.51 -43.68 7.21
N LEU A 380 3.29 -44.03 8.49
CA LEU A 380 4.03 -43.44 9.61
C LEU A 380 5.52 -43.80 9.59
N GLN A 381 5.87 -45.04 9.22
CA GLN A 381 7.26 -45.46 9.08
C GLN A 381 7.96 -44.70 7.94
N SER A 382 7.27 -44.55 6.79
CA SER A 382 7.77 -43.80 5.64
C SER A 382 7.99 -42.31 5.96
N LEU A 383 7.10 -41.70 6.74
CA LEU A 383 7.24 -40.33 7.24
C LEU A 383 8.46 -40.20 8.16
N LYS A 384 8.59 -41.11 9.13
CA LYS A 384 9.70 -41.11 10.10
C LYS A 384 11.08 -41.20 9.46
N GLU A 385 11.20 -41.91 8.33
CA GLU A 385 12.46 -42.05 7.60
C GLU A 385 12.82 -40.81 6.76
N LYS A 386 11.82 -40.10 6.21
CA LYS A 386 12.05 -38.98 5.28
C LYS A 386 12.01 -37.61 5.94
N GLN A 387 11.09 -37.38 6.89
CA GLN A 387 10.91 -36.13 7.62
C GLN A 387 10.52 -36.43 9.09
N PRO A 388 11.50 -36.43 10.01
CA PRO A 388 11.27 -36.77 11.41
C PRO A 388 10.73 -35.60 12.26
N GLU A 389 10.71 -34.38 11.72
CA GLU A 389 10.05 -33.20 12.29
C GLU A 389 8.62 -33.09 11.77
#